data_AF-A0A962GHX4-F1
#
_entry.id   AF-A0A962GHX4-F1
#
_cell.length_a   1.000
_cell.length_b   1.000
_cell.length_c   1.000
_cell.angle_alpha   90.00
_cell.angle_beta   90.00
_cell.angle_gamma   90.00
#
_symmetry.space_group_name_H-M   'P 1'
#
loop_
_entity.id
_entity.type
_entity.pdbx_description
1 polymer ?
#
loop_
_entity_poly.entity_id
_entity_poly.type
_entity_poly.pdbx_seq_one_letter_code
_entity_poly.pdbx_strand_id
1 'polypeptide(L)'
;MSVQNGLTLLLAGILIWVLVGYVYNKNETRKVFAETQKIEKQILDVNAEFARLQIEKSTLVANNRIEKAAREQLGMKMPEEKQILVITR
;
A
#
# COMPACT_ATOMS: atom_id res chain seq x y z
N MET A 1 4.11 53.88 34.95
CA MET A 1 3.83 52.55 35.53
C MET A 1 2.55 51.92 34.99
N SER A 2 1.41 52.63 34.94
CA SER A 2 0.13 52.08 34.42
C SER A 2 0.18 51.57 32.97
N VAL A 3 0.83 52.32 32.08
CA VAL A 3 0.96 51.95 30.64
C VAL A 3 1.80 50.68 30.44
N GLN A 4 2.87 50.52 31.20
CA GLN A 4 3.76 49.37 31.12
C GLN A 4 3.05 48.08 31.59
N ASN A 5 2.22 48.18 32.63
CA ASN A 5 1.41 47.05 33.11
C ASN A 5 0.33 46.64 32.08
N GLY A 6 -0.31 47.62 31.42
CA GLY A 6 -1.28 47.35 30.36
C GLY A 6 -0.65 46.63 29.16
N LEU A 7 0.55 47.06 28.73
CA LEU A 7 1.29 46.40 27.66
C LEU A 7 1.68 44.96 28.03
N THR A 8 2.15 44.73 29.26
CA THR A 8 2.51 43.38 29.73
C THR A 8 1.30 42.44 29.70
N LEU A 9 0.12 42.90 30.14
CA LEU A 9 -1.10 42.09 30.11
C LEU A 9 -1.55 41.77 28.68
N LEU A 10 -1.43 42.72 27.76
CA LEU A 10 -1.76 42.51 26.35
C LEU A 10 -0.82 41.46 25.72
N LEU A 11 0.48 41.58 25.96
CA LEU A 11 1.47 40.62 25.47
C LEU A 11 1.26 39.22 26.08
N ALA A 12 0.94 39.13 27.37
CA ALA A 12 0.60 37.87 28.02
C ALA A 12 -0.65 37.23 27.40
N GLY A 13 -1.69 38.03 27.09
CA GLY A 13 -2.89 37.56 26.40
C GLY A 13 -2.59 37.01 25.01
N ILE A 14 -1.78 37.72 24.21
CA ILE A 14 -1.35 37.25 22.89
C ILE A 14 -0.56 35.94 23.01
N LEU A 15 0.37 35.86 23.96
CA LEU A 15 1.18 34.66 24.16
C LEU A 15 0.31 33.45 24.50
N ILE A 16 -0.65 33.60 25.41
CA ILE A 16 -1.58 32.52 25.77
C ILE A 16 -2.37 32.08 24.54
N TRP A 17 -2.89 33.03 23.76
CA TRP A 17 -3.65 32.72 22.55
C TRP A 17 -2.82 31.93 21.53
N VAL A 18 -1.56 32.34 21.29
CA VAL A 18 -0.64 31.62 20.39
C VAL A 18 -0.33 30.22 20.91
N LEU A 19 -0.07 30.06 22.21
CA LEU A 19 0.24 28.76 22.80
C LEU A 19 -0.93 27.79 22.68
N VAL A 20 -2.15 28.23 22.98
CA VAL A 20 -3.37 27.42 22.83
C VAL A 20 -3.59 27.06 21.36
N GLY A 21 -3.46 28.04 20.46
CA GLY A 21 -3.58 27.81 19.02
C GLY A 21 -2.56 26.81 18.49
N TYR A 22 -1.31 26.88 18.96
CA TYR A 22 -0.26 25.97 18.57
C TYR A 22 -0.55 24.52 19.01
N VAL A 23 -0.94 24.33 20.27
CA VAL A 23 -1.27 22.99 20.79
C VAL A 23 -2.47 22.40 20.05
N TYR A 24 -3.50 23.21 19.78
CA TYR A 24 -4.66 22.80 19.00
C TYR A 24 -4.26 22.34 17.59
N ASN A 25 -3.55 23.18 16.84
CA ASN A 25 -3.11 22.85 15.48
C ASN A 25 -2.19 21.62 15.45
N LYS A 26 -1.30 21.49 16.44
CA LYS A 26 -0.42 20.33 16.55
C LYS A 26 -1.21 19.04 16.80
N ASN A 27 -2.25 19.10 17.63
CA ASN A 27 -3.10 17.95 17.90
C ASN A 27 -3.93 17.56 16.67
N GLU A 28 -4.54 18.53 15.99
CA GLU A 28 -5.31 18.26 14.76
C GLU A 28 -4.41 17.68 13.66
N THR A 29 -3.19 18.19 13.49
CA THR A 29 -2.22 17.63 12.55
C THR A 29 -1.90 16.17 12.88
N ARG A 30 -1.72 15.82 14.17
CA ARG A 30 -1.49 14.43 14.59
C ARG A 30 -2.66 13.51 14.26
N LYS A 31 -3.91 13.98 14.43
CA LYS A 31 -5.11 13.20 14.12
C LYS A 31 -5.20 12.89 12.62
N VAL A 32 -5.14 13.92 11.77
CA VAL A 32 -5.22 13.76 10.32
C VAL A 32 -4.08 12.88 9.79
N PHE A 33 -2.87 13.05 10.35
CA PHE A 33 -1.73 12.21 10.00
C PHE A 33 -1.92 10.74 10.43
N ALA A 34 -2.53 10.48 11.59
CA ALA A 34 -2.84 9.13 12.02
C ALA A 34 -3.87 8.44 11.11
N GLU A 35 -4.88 9.17 10.64
CA GLU A 35 -5.85 8.64 9.67
C GLU A 35 -5.19 8.30 8.34
N THR A 36 -4.30 9.18 7.85
CA THR A 36 -3.53 8.94 6.62
C THR A 36 -2.67 7.68 6.76
N GLN A 37 -1.91 7.56 7.85
CA GLN A 37 -1.08 6.38 8.11
C GLN A 37 -1.91 5.09 8.23
N LYS A 38 -3.14 5.16 8.74
CA LYS A 38 -4.03 4.00 8.82
C LYS A 38 -4.37 3.47 7.43
N ILE A 39 -4.72 4.34 6.49
CA ILE A 39 -5.03 3.96 5.11
C ILE A 39 -3.77 3.47 4.39
N GLU A 40 -2.64 4.16 4.57
CA GLU A 40 -1.36 3.74 4.00
C GLU A 40 -0.96 2.33 4.44
N LYS A 41 -1.16 2.02 5.73
CA LYS A 41 -0.94 0.67 6.25
C LYS A 41 -1.85 -0.36 5.57
N GLN A 42 -3.14 -0.06 5.38
CA GLN A 42 -4.06 -0.96 4.68
C GLN A 42 -3.63 -1.24 3.24
N ILE A 43 -3.14 -0.21 2.53
CA ILE A 43 -2.60 -0.35 1.17
C ILE A 43 -1.39 -1.29 1.18
N LEU A 44 -0.47 -1.11 2.12
CA LEU A 44 0.70 -1.96 2.25
C LEU A 44 0.33 -3.43 2.53
N ASP A 45 -0.63 -3.67 3.43
CA ASP A 45 -1.10 -5.01 3.78
C ASP A 45 -1.71 -5.71 2.54
N VAL A 46 -2.57 -5.02 1.78
CA VAL A 46 -3.18 -5.54 0.54
C VAL A 46 -2.12 -5.83 -0.52
N ASN A 47 -1.15 -4.94 -0.70
CA ASN A 47 -0.07 -5.14 -1.68
C ASN A 47 0.82 -6.35 -1.32
N ALA A 48 1.09 -6.56 -0.04
CA ALA A 48 1.84 -7.72 0.42
C ALA A 48 1.08 -9.02 0.13
N GLU A 49 -0.22 -9.06 0.39
CA GLU A 49 -1.07 -10.20 0.06
C GLU A 49 -1.10 -10.47 -1.46
N PHE A 50 -1.27 -9.41 -2.26
CA PHE A 50 -1.25 -9.53 -3.72
C PHE A 50 0.07 -10.08 -4.25
N ALA A 51 1.21 -9.60 -3.72
CA ALA A 51 2.53 -10.10 -4.09
C ALA A 51 2.67 -11.60 -3.75
N ARG A 52 2.18 -12.03 -2.58
CA ARG A 52 2.16 -13.44 -2.19
C ARG A 52 1.32 -14.29 -3.16
N LEU A 53 0.11 -13.83 -3.48
CA LEU A 53 -0.77 -14.52 -4.44
C LEU A 53 -0.15 -14.61 -5.83
N GLN A 54 0.61 -13.60 -6.24
CA GLN A 54 1.29 -13.61 -7.54
C GLN A 54 2.39 -14.69 -7.59
N ILE A 55 3.11 -14.90 -6.49
CA ILE A 55 4.10 -15.99 -6.36
C ILE A 55 3.41 -17.36 -6.37
N GLU A 56 2.26 -17.48 -5.69
CA GLU A 56 1.47 -18.71 -5.74
C GLU A 56 1.00 -19.02 -7.16
N LYS A 57 0.46 -18.02 -7.87
CA LYS A 57 0.03 -18.14 -9.25
C LYS A 57 1.18 -18.52 -10.19
N SER A 58 2.34 -17.91 -10.06
CA SER A 58 3.50 -18.23 -10.91
C SER A 58 3.94 -19.68 -10.70
N THR A 59 3.82 -20.20 -9.48
CA THR A 59 4.09 -21.61 -9.16
C THR A 59 3.03 -22.55 -9.76
N LEU A 60 1.75 -22.16 -9.73
CA LEU A 60 0.66 -22.97 -10.30
C LEU A 60 0.71 -23.04 -11.83
N VAL A 61 1.10 -21.95 -12.48
CA VAL A 61 1.21 -21.82 -13.94
C VAL A 61 2.61 -22.21 -14.44
N ALA A 62 3.48 -22.73 -13.56
CA ALA A 62 4.79 -23.20 -13.96
C ALA A 62 4.65 -24.30 -15.02
N ASN A 63 5.38 -24.15 -16.15
CA ASN A 63 5.29 -25.07 -17.30
C ASN A 63 5.45 -26.54 -16.89
N ASN A 64 6.36 -26.85 -15.96
CA ASN A 64 6.55 -28.21 -15.44
C ASN A 64 5.27 -28.79 -14.82
N ARG A 65 4.50 -27.98 -14.09
CA ARG A 65 3.24 -28.41 -13.47
C ARG A 65 2.13 -28.56 -14.52
N ILE A 66 2.05 -27.64 -15.47
CA ILE A 66 1.10 -27.71 -16.60
C ILE A 66 1.37 -28.97 -17.43
N GLU A 67 2.63 -29.22 -17.77
CA GLU A 67 3.06 -30.38 -18.56
C GLU A 67 2.77 -31.70 -17.83
N LYS A 68 3.05 -31.76 -16.52
CA LYS A 68 2.71 -32.92 -15.69
C LYS A 68 1.19 -33.17 -15.69
N ALA A 69 0.38 -32.14 -15.47
CA ALA A 69 -1.08 -32.27 -15.52
C ALA A 69 -1.59 -32.69 -16.91
N ALA A 70 -1.01 -32.14 -17.98
CA ALA A 70 -1.35 -32.50 -19.35
C ALA A 70 -1.07 -33.99 -19.63
N ARG A 71 0.09 -34.50 -19.22
CA ARG A 71 0.46 -35.92 -19.41
C ARG A 71 -0.35 -36.85 -18.51
N GLU A 72 -0.44 -36.55 -17.21
CA GLU A 72 -0.97 -37.47 -16.20
C GLU A 72 -2.50 -37.42 -16.07
N GLN A 73 -3.12 -36.24 -16.20
CA GLN A 73 -4.57 -36.08 -16.00
C GLN A 73 -5.33 -36.04 -17.32
N LEU A 74 -4.76 -35.40 -18.35
CA LEU A 74 -5.40 -35.26 -19.66
C LEU A 74 -4.92 -36.32 -20.67
N GLY A 75 -3.94 -37.15 -20.31
CA GLY A 75 -3.40 -38.18 -21.19
C GLY A 75 -2.71 -37.63 -22.45
N MET A 76 -2.36 -36.34 -22.45
CA MET A 76 -1.72 -35.69 -23.59
C MET A 76 -0.32 -36.26 -23.82
N LYS A 77 -0.01 -36.50 -25.10
CA LYS A 77 1.27 -37.05 -25.56
C LYS A 77 1.94 -36.02 -26.45
N MET A 78 3.25 -36.09 -26.53
CA MET A 78 3.98 -35.26 -27.48
C MET A 78 3.61 -35.72 -28.89
N PRO A 79 3.20 -34.80 -29.80
CA PRO A 79 2.86 -35.18 -31.16
C PRO A 79 4.09 -35.73 -31.89
N GLU A 80 3.86 -36.73 -32.75
CA GLU A 80 4.92 -37.24 -33.62
C GLU A 80 5.25 -36.23 -34.71
N GLU A 81 6.47 -36.27 -35.28
CA GLU A 81 6.92 -35.31 -36.31
C GLU A 81 5.94 -35.17 -37.48
N LYS A 82 5.27 -36.27 -37.86
CA LYS A 82 4.28 -36.33 -38.94
C LYS A 82 2.97 -35.59 -38.63
N GLN A 83 2.74 -35.22 -37.37
CA GLN A 83 1.54 -34.52 -36.90
C GLN A 83 1.77 -33.01 -36.74
N ILE A 84 3.01 -32.53 -36.96
CA ILE A 84 3.37 -31.11 -36.83
C ILE A 84 3.31 -30.46 -38.22
N LEU A 85 2.35 -29.55 -38.42
CA LEU A 85 2.22 -28.75 -39.64
C LEU A 85 2.66 -27.31 -39.37
N VAL A 86 3.72 -26.87 -40.05
CA VAL A 86 4.16 -25.48 -40.02
C VAL A 86 3.51 -24.74 -41.18
N ILE A 87 2.63 -23.79 -40.87
CA ILE A 87 1.99 -22.93 -41.88
C ILE A 87 2.82 -21.66 -42.01
N THR A 88 3.55 -21.54 -43.12
CA THR A 88 4.25 -20.30 -43.48
C THR A 88 3.28 -19.35 -44.20
N ARG A 89 3.25 -18.09 -43.78
CA ARG A 89 2.41 -17.04 -44.37
C ARG A 89 2.96 -16.57 -45.72
#